data_AF-A0A819CDA6-F1
#
_entry.id   AF-A0A819CDA6-F1
#
_cell.length_a   1.000
_cell.length_b   1.000
_cell.length_c   1.000
_cell.angle_alpha   90.00
_cell.angle_beta   90.00
_cell.angle_gamma   90.00
#
_symmetry.space_group_name_H-M   'P 1'
#
loop_
_entity.id
_entity.type
_entity.pdbx_description
1 polymer ?
#
loop_
_entity_poly.entity_id
_entity_poly.type
_entity_poly.pdbx_seq_one_letter_code
_entity_poly.pdbx_strand_id
1 'polypeptide(L)'
;MDSIRLTILIIALFFTIGTIEGKPTSLSSNDLKDNIKYLLNILEIENEYIRFLSYMKLYPPEDTKMKVLYDDLFSFDSFISDLTSVYEKYYTLDDVTQLINFYSSPLGKKVNKVTQALDKEMEDLMLNKISDYIFALSENGVDIRLPQISQ
;
A
#
# COMPACT_ATOMS: atom_id res chain seq x y z
N MET A 1 -8.10 -14.68 9.03
CA MET A 1 -7.94 -13.28 9.53
C MET A 1 -7.34 -12.44 8.41
N ASP A 2 -7.86 -12.58 7.18
CA ASP A 2 -7.07 -12.31 5.96
C ASP A 2 -7.71 -11.30 5.00
N SER A 3 -8.96 -10.92 5.22
CA SER A 3 -9.64 -9.93 4.36
C SER A 3 -9.45 -8.47 4.83
N ILE A 4 -9.12 -8.24 6.11
CA ILE A 4 -8.95 -6.89 6.67
C ILE A 4 -7.62 -6.27 6.23
N ARG A 5 -6.58 -7.09 6.03
CA ARG A 5 -5.24 -6.63 5.61
C ARG A 5 -5.22 -6.08 4.19
N LEU A 6 -6.11 -6.57 3.31
CA LEU A 6 -6.19 -6.11 1.93
C LEU A 6 -6.94 -4.78 1.78
N THR A 7 -7.88 -4.48 2.68
CA THR A 7 -8.66 -3.24 2.63
C THR A 7 -7.88 -2.03 3.17
N ILE A 8 -6.97 -2.23 4.13
CA ILE A 8 -6.18 -1.13 4.71
C ILE A 8 -5.11 -0.61 3.74
N LEU A 9 -4.58 -1.47 2.86
CA LEU A 9 -3.59 -1.06 1.87
C LEU A 9 -4.16 -0.12 0.78
N ILE A 10 -5.50 -0.07 0.62
CA ILE A 10 -6.19 0.82 -0.32
C ILE A 10 -6.57 2.17 0.34
N ILE A 11 -6.61 2.25 1.67
CA ILE A 11 -7.08 3.45 2.40
C ILE A 11 -5.93 4.40 2.77
N ALA A 12 -4.67 3.94 2.79
CA ALA A 12 -3.52 4.77 3.21
C ALA A 12 -3.12 5.90 2.23
N LEU A 13 -3.80 6.05 1.08
CA LEU A 13 -3.58 7.14 0.12
C LEU A 13 -4.47 8.38 0.34
N PHE A 14 -5.27 8.43 1.42
CA PHE A 14 -6.13 9.57 1.74
C PHE A 14 -5.62 10.37 2.95
N PHE A 15 -4.52 11.11 2.79
CA PHE A 15 -4.31 12.31 3.60
C PHE A 15 -3.83 13.47 2.72
N THR A 16 -4.77 14.37 2.48
CA THR A 16 -4.59 15.71 1.92
C THR A 16 -3.45 16.46 2.59
N ILE A 17 -2.44 16.87 1.82
CA ILE A 17 -1.42 17.82 2.28
C ILE A 17 -1.94 19.24 2.02
N GLY A 18 -2.06 20.01 3.10
CA GLY A 18 -2.30 21.44 3.06
C GLY A 18 -1.16 22.18 2.35
N THR A 19 -1.53 23.22 1.64
CA THR A 19 -0.69 24.14 0.86
C THR A 19 0.63 24.51 1.54
N ILE A 20 1.75 24.12 0.96
CA ILE A 20 3.05 24.76 1.18
C ILE A 20 3.60 25.12 -0.20
N GLU A 21 3.61 26.41 -0.52
CA GLU A 21 4.27 26.97 -1.70
C GLU A 21 5.79 26.76 -1.58
N GLY A 22 6.27 25.69 -2.19
CA GLY A 22 7.69 25.40 -2.37
C GLY A 22 7.96 25.13 -3.84
N LYS A 23 8.47 26.15 -4.54
CA LYS A 23 8.81 26.10 -5.97
C LYS A 23 9.82 24.96 -6.23
N PRO A 24 9.52 23.94 -7.07
CA PRO A 24 10.47 22.89 -7.35
C PRO A 24 11.28 23.16 -8.61
N THR A 25 12.57 22.92 -8.48
CA THR A 25 13.59 22.85 -9.52
C THR A 25 13.25 21.73 -10.51
N SER A 26 13.41 22.03 -11.81
CA SER A 26 12.97 21.25 -12.97
C SER A 26 13.28 19.74 -12.93
N LEU A 27 12.24 18.91 -12.90
CA LEU A 27 12.28 17.52 -13.37
C LEU A 27 12.05 17.49 -14.89
N SER A 28 12.85 16.69 -15.59
CA SER A 28 13.09 16.75 -17.04
C SER A 28 12.32 15.69 -17.85
N SER A 29 11.11 15.28 -17.45
CA SER A 29 10.19 14.57 -18.35
C SER A 29 8.80 15.21 -18.29
N ASN A 30 8.32 15.68 -19.44
CA ASN A 30 6.96 16.23 -19.60
C ASN A 30 5.87 15.14 -19.60
N ASP A 31 6.20 13.90 -19.21
CA ASP A 31 5.27 12.76 -19.24
C ASP A 31 4.81 12.41 -17.82
N LEU A 32 3.49 12.42 -17.63
CA LEU A 32 2.82 12.02 -16.39
C LEU A 32 3.15 10.57 -16.02
N LYS A 33 3.20 9.65 -16.99
CA LYS A 33 3.43 8.22 -16.75
C LYS A 33 4.81 7.96 -16.17
N ASP A 34 5.83 8.59 -16.74
CA ASP A 34 7.20 8.43 -16.28
C ASP A 34 7.38 8.99 -14.86
N ASN A 35 6.74 10.12 -14.55
CA ASN A 35 6.75 10.69 -13.21
C ASN A 35 6.00 9.81 -12.20
N ILE A 36 4.87 9.20 -12.58
CA ILE A 36 4.18 8.24 -11.72
C ILE A 36 5.07 7.04 -11.44
N LYS A 37 5.68 6.43 -12.46
CA LYS A 37 6.61 5.30 -12.27
C LYS A 37 7.77 5.67 -11.35
N TYR A 38 8.31 6.88 -11.51
CA TYR A 38 9.36 7.39 -10.64
C TYR A 38 8.89 7.57 -9.19
N LEU A 39 7.69 8.12 -8.98
CA LEU A 39 7.07 8.22 -7.66
C LEU A 39 6.90 6.84 -7.02
N LEU A 40 6.35 5.86 -7.74
CA LEU A 40 6.15 4.49 -7.23
C LEU A 40 7.48 3.82 -6.84
N ASN A 41 8.56 4.12 -7.56
CA ASN A 41 9.90 3.68 -7.19
C ASN A 41 10.42 4.34 -5.90
N ILE A 42 10.23 5.66 -5.73
CA ILE A 42 10.59 6.37 -4.48
C ILE A 42 9.84 5.79 -3.28
N LEU A 43 8.58 5.38 -3.49
CA LEU A 43 7.74 4.76 -2.47
C LEU A 43 8.10 3.30 -2.18
N GLU A 44 9.08 2.73 -2.89
CA GLU A 44 9.55 1.34 -2.73
C GLU A 44 8.43 0.29 -2.93
N ILE A 45 7.49 0.57 -3.84
CA ILE A 45 6.32 -0.29 -4.11
C ILE A 45 6.72 -1.71 -4.56
N GLU A 46 7.89 -1.88 -5.16
CA GLU A 46 8.43 -3.21 -5.52
C GLU A 46 8.63 -4.10 -4.29
N ASN A 47 9.20 -3.55 -3.21
CA ASN A 47 9.43 -4.28 -1.97
C ASN A 47 8.09 -4.73 -1.34
N GLU A 48 7.10 -3.84 -1.36
CA GLU A 48 5.75 -4.10 -0.87
C GLU A 48 5.04 -5.18 -1.70
N TYR A 49 5.17 -5.11 -3.02
CA TYR A 49 4.59 -6.07 -3.94
C TYR A 49 5.20 -7.47 -3.78
N ILE A 50 6.53 -7.57 -3.70
CA ILE A 50 7.23 -8.86 -3.46
C ILE A 50 6.84 -9.43 -2.10
N ARG A 51 6.73 -8.59 -1.06
CA ARG A 51 6.30 -9.03 0.27
C ARG A 51 4.87 -9.58 0.23
N PHE A 52 3.98 -8.93 -0.50
CA PHE A 52 2.60 -9.39 -0.69
C PHE A 52 2.54 -10.75 -1.40
N LEU A 53 3.25 -10.92 -2.52
CA LEU A 53 3.31 -12.21 -3.22
C LEU A 53 3.87 -13.33 -2.33
N SER A 54 4.91 -13.01 -1.55
CA SER A 54 5.51 -13.95 -0.59
C SER A 54 4.52 -14.37 0.51
N TYR A 55 3.74 -13.42 1.05
CA TYR A 55 2.68 -13.71 2.04
C TYR A 55 1.62 -14.65 1.46
N MET A 56 1.21 -14.41 0.22
CA MET A 56 0.23 -15.24 -0.49
C MET A 56 0.83 -16.57 -1.00
N LYS A 57 2.14 -16.78 -0.84
CA LYS A 57 2.90 -17.92 -1.37
C LYS A 57 2.75 -18.06 -2.89
N LEU A 58 2.67 -16.93 -3.59
CA LEU A 58 2.59 -16.86 -5.05
C LEU A 58 3.98 -16.67 -5.65
N TYR A 59 4.56 -17.78 -6.11
CA TYR A 59 5.90 -17.79 -6.70
C TYR A 59 5.82 -18.12 -8.20
N PRO A 60 6.80 -17.67 -9.02
CA PRO A 60 6.87 -18.05 -10.41
C PRO A 60 6.93 -19.59 -10.52
N PRO A 61 6.02 -20.22 -11.28
CA PRO A 61 6.04 -21.67 -11.45
C PRO A 61 7.19 -22.09 -12.38
N GLU A 62 7.69 -23.32 -12.20
CA GLU A 62 8.72 -23.90 -13.07
C GLU A 62 8.16 -24.31 -14.44
N ASP A 63 6.88 -24.66 -14.52
CA ASP A 63 6.19 -25.03 -15.76
C ASP A 63 6.08 -23.82 -16.71
N THR A 64 6.46 -24.01 -17.97
CA THR A 64 6.57 -22.91 -18.95
C THR A 64 5.23 -22.25 -19.28
N LYS A 65 4.11 -22.99 -19.27
CA LYS A 65 2.78 -22.42 -19.59
C LYS A 65 2.22 -21.65 -18.40
N MET A 66 2.33 -22.21 -17.20
CA MET A 66 1.93 -21.52 -15.98
C MET A 66 2.79 -20.30 -15.72
N LYS A 67 4.07 -20.32 -16.15
CA LYS A 67 4.97 -19.17 -16.03
C LYS A 67 4.51 -18.01 -16.90
N VAL A 68 4.09 -18.24 -18.15
CA VAL A 68 3.54 -17.19 -19.01
C VAL A 68 2.32 -16.54 -18.34
N LEU A 69 1.39 -17.34 -17.82
CA LEU A 69 0.22 -16.82 -17.10
C LEU A 69 0.62 -16.06 -15.83
N TYR A 70 1.64 -16.52 -15.11
CA TYR A 70 2.17 -15.81 -13.95
C TYR A 70 2.78 -14.47 -14.34
N ASP A 71 3.58 -14.43 -15.41
CA ASP A 71 4.22 -13.20 -15.88
C ASP A 71 3.16 -12.19 -16.36
N ASP A 72 2.09 -12.64 -17.01
CA ASP A 72 0.99 -11.77 -17.45
C ASP A 72 0.20 -11.16 -16.27
N LEU A 73 -0.07 -11.96 -15.23
CA LEU A 73 -0.95 -11.55 -14.11
C LEU A 73 -0.22 -10.97 -12.90
N PHE A 74 1.03 -11.40 -12.67
CA PHE A 74 1.75 -11.15 -11.43
C PHE A 74 3.16 -10.58 -11.65
N SER A 75 3.62 -10.36 -12.88
CA SER A 75 4.88 -9.62 -13.05
C SER A 75 4.76 -8.22 -12.47
N PHE A 76 5.87 -7.74 -11.90
CA PHE A 76 5.93 -6.39 -11.37
C PHE A 76 5.70 -5.34 -12.46
N ASP A 77 6.16 -5.59 -13.68
CA ASP A 77 5.94 -4.69 -14.82
C ASP A 77 4.45 -4.55 -15.17
N SER A 78 3.71 -5.67 -15.20
CA SER A 78 2.25 -5.68 -15.42
C SER A 78 1.54 -4.90 -14.30
N PHE A 79 1.87 -5.20 -13.05
CA PHE A 79 1.32 -4.50 -11.88
C PHE A 79 1.60 -2.99 -11.89
N ILE A 80 2.82 -2.56 -12.19
CA ILE A 80 3.19 -1.14 -12.24
C ILE A 80 2.49 -0.44 -13.40
N SER A 81 2.31 -1.09 -14.55
CA SER A 81 1.55 -0.53 -15.67
C SER A 81 0.10 -0.25 -15.28
N ASP A 82 -0.54 -1.21 -14.62
CA ASP A 82 -1.92 -1.07 -14.14
C ASP A 82 -2.02 0.01 -13.04
N LEU A 83 -1.10 0.00 -12.07
CA LEU A 83 -1.07 0.98 -11.01
C LEU A 83 -0.80 2.39 -11.54
N THR A 84 0.07 2.53 -12.55
CA THR A 84 0.31 3.81 -13.23
C THR A 84 -0.99 4.32 -13.83
N SER A 85 -1.73 3.46 -14.53
CA SER A 85 -3.02 3.79 -15.13
C SER A 85 -4.09 4.16 -14.09
N VAL A 86 -3.97 3.67 -12.85
CA VAL A 86 -4.83 4.11 -11.73
C VAL A 86 -4.48 5.53 -11.29
N TYR A 87 -3.19 5.83 -11.09
CA TYR A 87 -2.76 7.18 -10.70
C TYR A 87 -3.13 8.24 -11.75
N GLU A 88 -2.98 7.93 -13.04
CA GLU A 88 -3.35 8.86 -14.13
C GLU A 88 -4.82 9.29 -14.11
N LYS A 89 -5.72 8.46 -13.55
CA LYS A 89 -7.15 8.79 -13.46
C LYS A 89 -7.44 9.87 -12.43
N TYR A 90 -6.58 10.04 -11.44
CA TYR A 90 -6.85 10.86 -10.25
C TYR A 90 -5.85 11.98 -10.04
N TYR A 91 -4.66 11.90 -10.64
CA TYR A 91 -3.59 12.88 -10.43
C TYR A 91 -3.16 13.52 -11.73
N THR A 92 -2.90 14.83 -11.66
CA THR A 92 -2.26 15.59 -12.73
C THR A 92 -0.74 15.49 -12.65
N LEU A 93 -0.04 15.95 -13.70
CA LEU A 93 1.41 16.04 -13.71
C LEU A 93 1.95 16.90 -12.57
N ASP A 94 1.27 18.00 -12.26
CA ASP A 94 1.66 18.89 -11.18
C ASP A 94 1.53 18.20 -9.83
N ASP A 95 0.41 17.51 -9.58
CA ASP A 95 0.20 16.74 -8.34
C ASP A 95 1.30 15.69 -8.13
N VAL A 96 1.59 14.89 -9.17
CA VAL A 96 2.63 13.86 -9.10
C VAL A 96 4.01 14.49 -8.87
N THR A 97 4.30 15.62 -9.51
CA THR A 97 5.54 16.36 -9.28
C THR A 97 5.65 16.82 -7.83
N GLN A 98 4.57 17.37 -7.26
CA GLN A 98 4.54 17.77 -5.85
C GLN A 98 4.74 16.58 -4.90
N LEU A 99 4.11 15.42 -5.19
CA LEU A 99 4.30 14.19 -4.42
C LEU A 99 5.77 13.71 -4.48
N ILE A 100 6.38 13.70 -5.67
CA ILE A 100 7.80 13.37 -5.84
C ILE A 100 8.67 14.28 -4.98
N ASN A 101 8.43 15.59 -5.00
CA ASN A 101 9.20 16.54 -4.21
C ASN A 101 9.03 16.29 -2.71
N PHE A 102 7.80 16.05 -2.27
CA PHE A 102 7.52 15.74 -0.87
C PHE A 102 8.24 14.47 -0.44
N TYR A 103 8.02 13.33 -1.11
CA TYR A 103 8.60 12.04 -0.74
C TYR A 103 10.13 11.98 -0.93
N SER A 104 10.71 12.88 -1.73
CA SER A 104 12.16 13.05 -1.82
C SER A 104 12.77 13.86 -0.67
N SER A 105 11.97 14.67 0.04
CA SER A 105 12.43 15.47 1.18
C SER A 105 12.79 14.62 2.42
N PRO A 106 13.58 15.14 3.37
CA PRO A 106 13.88 14.43 4.62
C PRO A 106 12.61 14.04 5.40
N LEU A 107 11.60 14.92 5.41
CA LEU A 107 10.33 14.65 6.07
C LEU A 107 9.53 13.57 5.33
N GLY A 108 9.39 13.68 4.01
CA GLY A 108 8.65 12.68 3.23
C GLY A 108 9.27 11.30 3.29
N LYS A 109 10.61 11.19 3.30
CA LYS A 109 11.32 9.93 3.55
C LYS A 109 11.04 9.37 4.94
N LYS A 110 10.98 10.23 5.96
CA LYS A 110 10.61 9.82 7.32
C LYS A 110 9.17 9.32 7.36
N VAL A 111 8.24 10.05 6.74
CA VAL A 111 6.82 9.65 6.64
C VAL A 111 6.73 8.28 5.97
N ASN A 112 7.33 8.08 4.80
CA ASN A 112 7.27 6.79 4.09
C ASN A 112 7.73 5.60 4.98
N LYS A 113 8.82 5.78 5.72
CA LYS A 113 9.36 4.74 6.61
C LYS A 113 8.51 4.52 7.86
N VAL A 114 7.97 5.59 8.44
CA VAL A 114 7.27 5.54 9.73
C VAL A 114 5.81 5.13 9.56
N THR A 115 5.17 5.44 8.43
CA THR A 115 3.78 5.04 8.16
C THR A 115 3.60 3.53 8.30
N GLN A 116 4.51 2.71 7.77
CA GLN A 116 4.42 1.25 7.92
C GLN A 116 4.47 0.79 9.39
N ALA A 117 5.30 1.43 10.22
CA ALA A 117 5.37 1.12 11.63
C ALA A 117 4.11 1.58 12.38
N LEU A 118 3.61 2.78 12.06
CA LEU A 118 2.37 3.31 12.62
C LEU A 118 1.17 2.43 12.26
N ASP A 119 1.06 1.97 11.03
CA ASP A 119 -0.03 1.08 10.59
C ASP A 119 -0.06 -0.21 11.42
N LYS A 120 1.11 -0.80 11.67
CA LYS A 120 1.23 -1.98 12.51
C LYS A 120 0.84 -1.69 13.96
N GLU A 121 1.34 -0.60 14.55
CA GLU A 121 0.99 -0.22 15.92
C GLU A 121 -0.51 0.08 16.06
N MET A 122 -1.13 0.66 15.04
CA MET A 122 -2.58 0.88 14.98
C MET A 122 -3.36 -0.44 14.89
N GLU A 123 -2.93 -1.40 14.06
CA GLU A 123 -3.52 -2.75 13.99
C GLU A 123 -3.44 -3.44 15.36
N ASP A 124 -2.27 -3.46 15.98
CA ASP A 124 -2.05 -4.07 17.30
C ASP A 124 -2.91 -3.42 18.39
N LEU A 125 -3.01 -2.08 18.39
CA LEU A 125 -3.87 -1.34 19.32
C LEU A 125 -5.35 -1.69 19.14
N MET A 126 -5.83 -1.79 17.89
CA MET A 126 -7.21 -2.19 17.63
C MET A 126 -7.48 -3.63 18.07
N LEU A 127 -6.57 -4.56 17.79
CA LEU A 127 -6.70 -5.96 18.19
C LEU A 127 -6.76 -6.09 19.72
N ASN A 128 -5.89 -5.39 20.45
CA ASN A 128 -5.91 -5.37 21.91
C ASN A 128 -7.24 -4.84 22.45
N LYS A 129 -7.76 -3.74 21.89
CA LYS A 129 -9.08 -3.20 22.28
C LYS A 129 -10.22 -4.18 22.02
N ILE A 130 -10.18 -4.91 20.90
CA ILE A 130 -11.18 -5.94 20.59
C ILE A 130 -11.07 -7.10 21.59
N SER A 131 -9.86 -7.55 21.92
CA SER A 131 -9.64 -8.57 22.94
C SER A 131 -10.16 -8.15 24.31
N ASP A 132 -9.84 -6.93 24.77
CA ASP A 132 -10.32 -6.40 26.05
C ASP A 132 -11.86 -6.36 26.11
N TYR A 133 -12.48 -5.91 25.01
CA TYR A 133 -13.94 -5.88 24.89
C TYR A 133 -14.55 -7.28 24.95
N ILE A 134 -13.95 -8.26 24.26
CA ILE A 134 -14.38 -9.66 24.29
C ILE A 134 -14.29 -10.25 25.70
N PHE A 135 -13.18 -10.01 26.41
CA PHE A 135 -13.02 -10.48 27.78
C PHE A 135 -14.05 -9.85 28.73
N ALA A 136 -14.24 -8.53 28.65
CA ALA A 136 -15.24 -7.84 29.48
C ALA A 136 -16.67 -8.37 29.23
N LEU A 137 -17.05 -8.61 27.98
CA LEU A 137 -18.35 -9.20 27.65
C LEU A 137 -18.50 -10.63 28.23
N SER A 138 -17.47 -11.46 28.11
CA SER A 138 -17.46 -12.82 28.66
C SER A 138 -17.60 -12.82 30.19
N GLU A 139 -16.87 -11.95 30.90
CA GLU A 139 -16.98 -11.79 32.36
C GLU A 139 -18.38 -11.35 32.81
N ASN A 140 -19.10 -10.61 31.96
CA ASN A 140 -20.48 -10.19 32.20
C ASN A 140 -21.53 -11.20 31.69
N GLY A 141 -21.11 -12.42 31.33
CA GLY A 141 -22.01 -13.51 30.93
C GLY A 141 -22.59 -13.38 29.53
N VAL A 142 -22.00 -12.55 28.67
CA VAL A 142 -22.41 -12.41 27.26
C VAL A 142 -21.65 -13.44 26.42
N ASP A 143 -22.37 -14.37 25.80
CA ASP A 143 -21.80 -15.35 24.87
C ASP A 143 -21.42 -14.68 23.54
N ILE A 144 -20.12 -14.57 23.26
CA ILE A 144 -19.61 -13.98 22.03
C ILE A 144 -19.33 -15.09 21.04
N ARG A 145 -20.19 -15.18 20.02
CA ARG A 145 -19.94 -16.04 18.86
C ARG A 145 -18.99 -15.34 17.91
N LEU A 146 -17.72 -15.70 17.98
CA LEU A 146 -16.75 -15.31 16.96
C LEU A 146 -17.16 -15.93 15.61
N PRO A 147 -17.03 -15.19 14.49
CA PRO A 147 -17.26 -15.75 13.17
C PRO A 147 -16.40 -17.01 13.00
N GLN A 148 -17.06 -18.14 12.74
CA GLN A 148 -16.36 -19.38 12.43
C GLN A 148 -15.69 -19.21 11.07
N ILE A 149 -14.37 -19.19 11.04
CA ILE A 149 -13.61 -19.17 9.79
C ILE A 149 -13.56 -20.62 9.31
N SER A 150 -14.33 -20.95 8.27
CA SER A 150 -14.23 -22.24 7.59
C SER A 150 -12.81 -22.41 7.05
N GLN A 151 -12.13 -23.48 7.48
CA GLN A 151 -10.79 -23.87 7.06
C GLN A 151 -10.73 -24.24 5.58
#